data_AF-A0A7W0JUY8-F1
#
_entry.id   AF-A0A7W0JUY8-F1
#
_cell.length_a   1.000
_cell.length_b   1.000
_cell.length_c   1.000
_cell.angle_alpha   90.00
_cell.angle_beta   90.00
_cell.angle_gamma   90.00
#
_symmetry.space_group_name_H-M   'P 1'
#
loop_
_entity.id
_entity.type
_entity.pdbx_description
1 polymer ?
#
loop_
_entity_poly.entity_id
_entity_poly.type
_entity_poly.pdbx_seq_one_letter_code
_entity_poly.pdbx_strand_id
1 'polypeptide(L)'
;MTAVERVTAAMWPGVVVLPVMDPWSTDGARLRQAGVPVYGVSGIFYDIGDIRAHGKDERISVQAFYQGVEFMYRLMRELSR
;
A
#
# COMPACT_ATOMS: atom_id res chain seq x y z
N MET A 1 2.63 13.35 1.35
CA MET A 1 2.06 12.04 1.76
C MET A 1 0.82 12.16 2.65
N THR A 2 0.24 13.37 2.78
CA THR A 2 -0.86 13.65 3.71
C THR A 2 -2.12 12.79 3.49
N ALA A 3 -2.43 12.42 2.23
CA ALA A 3 -3.58 11.55 1.95
C ALA A 3 -3.40 10.14 2.52
N VAL A 4 -2.21 9.54 2.33
CA VAL A 4 -1.90 8.20 2.85
C VAL A 4 -1.95 8.20 4.37
N GLU A 5 -1.32 9.18 5.02
CA GLU A 5 -1.33 9.33 6.49
C GLU A 5 -2.75 9.49 7.05
N ARG A 6 -3.59 10.32 6.42
CA ARG A 6 -4.99 10.53 6.83
C ARG A 6 -5.81 9.25 6.76
N VAL A 7 -5.74 8.53 5.63
CA VAL A 7 -6.51 7.30 5.44
C VAL A 7 -6.03 6.21 6.40
N THR A 8 -4.71 6.06 6.56
CA THR A 8 -4.11 5.13 7.52
C THR A 8 -4.60 5.41 8.94
N ALA A 9 -4.53 6.66 9.41
CA ALA A 9 -4.97 7.02 10.76
C ALA A 9 -6.47 6.78 10.99
N ALA A 10 -7.30 6.94 9.96
CA ALA A 10 -8.73 6.70 10.03
C ALA A 10 -9.11 5.21 10.05
N MET A 11 -8.31 4.34 9.43
CA MET A 11 -8.57 2.90 9.40
C MET A 11 -7.87 2.13 10.52
N TRP A 12 -6.65 2.54 10.84
CA TRP A 12 -5.78 1.88 11.80
C TRP A 12 -5.14 2.92 12.73
N PRO A 13 -5.85 3.36 13.79
CA PRO A 13 -5.32 4.32 14.74
C PRO A 13 -4.00 3.85 15.36
N GLY A 14 -2.99 4.71 15.37
CA GLY A 14 -1.66 4.42 15.91
C GLY A 14 -0.68 3.77 14.94
N VAL A 15 -1.11 3.34 13.74
CA VAL A 15 -0.20 2.86 12.70
C VAL A 15 0.51 4.05 12.05
N VAL A 16 1.85 4.00 12.02
CA VAL A 16 2.68 5.02 11.39
C VAL A 16 2.89 4.73 9.91
N VAL A 17 2.88 5.78 9.08
CA VAL A 17 3.29 5.68 7.67
C VAL A 17 4.79 5.96 7.59
N LEU A 18 5.56 4.94 7.19
CA LEU A 18 7.01 5.05 7.04
C LEU A 18 7.40 4.98 5.56
N PRO A 19 8.00 6.03 4.99
CA PRO A 19 8.57 5.96 3.66
C PRO A 19 9.78 5.02 3.65
N VAL A 20 9.76 4.02 2.77
CA VAL A 20 10.88 3.09 2.58
C VAL A 20 11.27 3.00 1.11
N MET A 21 12.54 2.73 0.84
CA MET A 21 12.98 2.33 -0.48
C MET A 21 12.80 0.83 -0.62
N ASP A 22 11.77 0.44 -1.35
CA ASP A 22 11.48 -0.96 -1.62
C ASP A 22 12.47 -1.53 -2.66
N PRO A 23 13.21 -2.61 -2.38
CA PRO A 23 14.18 -3.19 -3.33
C PRO A 23 13.52 -3.97 -4.47
N TRP A 24 12.21 -4.17 -4.45
CA TRP A 24 11.49 -4.93 -5.46
C TRP A 24 11.21 -4.13 -6.75
N SER A 25 10.75 -4.84 -7.77
CA SER A 25 10.40 -4.24 -9.06
C SER A 25 8.98 -3.68 -9.03
N THR A 26 8.81 -2.45 -9.53
CA THR A 26 7.51 -1.80 -9.73
C THR A 26 7.51 -0.97 -11.01
N ASP A 27 6.32 -0.64 -11.54
CA ASP A 27 6.20 0.30 -12.66
C ASP A 27 6.57 1.74 -12.29
N GLY A 28 6.73 2.04 -11.00
CA GLY A 28 7.04 3.37 -10.49
C GLY A 28 8.35 3.94 -11.02
N ALA A 29 9.36 3.10 -11.31
CA ALA A 29 10.61 3.56 -11.90
C ALA A 29 10.40 4.21 -13.29
N ARG A 30 9.55 3.59 -14.13
CA ARG A 30 9.22 4.11 -15.46
C ARG A 30 8.40 5.38 -15.39
N LEU A 31 7.41 5.44 -14.49
CA LEU A 31 6.58 6.63 -14.29
C LEU A 31 7.42 7.82 -13.78
N ARG A 32 8.33 7.59 -12.84
CA ARG A 32 9.25 8.63 -12.35
C ARG A 32 10.21 9.12 -13.43
N GLN A 33 10.70 8.25 -14.32
CA GLN A 33 11.50 8.66 -15.49
C GLN A 33 10.71 9.58 -16.43
N ALA A 34 9.40 9.38 -16.55
CA ALA A 34 8.50 10.25 -17.31
C ALA A 34 8.08 11.54 -16.56
N GLY A 35 8.66 11.81 -15.37
CA GLY A 35 8.38 13.02 -14.59
C GLY A 35 7.14 12.93 -13.68
N VAL A 36 6.50 11.76 -13.57
CA VAL A 36 5.35 11.57 -12.67
C VAL A 36 5.85 11.16 -11.28
N PRO A 37 5.57 11.93 -10.20
CA PRO A 37 5.92 11.53 -8.86
C PRO A 37 5.07 10.33 -8.41
N VAL A 38 5.72 9.22 -8.02
CA VAL A 38 5.03 7.96 -7.67
C VAL A 38 5.58 7.36 -6.39
N TYR A 39 4.66 6.96 -5.52
CA TYR A 39 4.87 6.12 -4.33
C TYR A 39 4.01 4.87 -4.42
N GLY A 40 4.58 3.71 -4.05
CA GLY A 40 3.83 2.45 -3.95
C GLY A 40 3.15 2.34 -2.59
N VAL A 41 1.86 1.99 -2.59
CA VAL A 41 1.03 1.78 -1.38
C VAL A 41 -0.01 0.71 -1.68
N SER A 42 -0.27 -0.23 -0.75
CA SER A 42 -1.29 -1.28 -0.93
C SER A 42 -2.40 -1.29 0.14
N GLY A 43 -2.10 -0.87 1.37
CA GLY A 43 -3.02 -1.03 2.51
C GLY A 43 -3.26 -2.50 2.93
N ILE A 44 -2.53 -3.45 2.35
CA ILE A 44 -2.65 -4.89 2.66
C ILE A 44 -1.55 -5.27 3.65
N PHE A 45 -1.98 -5.77 4.81
CA PHE A 45 -1.07 -6.23 5.85
C PHE A 45 -0.80 -7.72 5.65
N TYR A 46 0.46 -8.11 5.70
CA TYR A 46 0.92 -9.49 5.63
C TYR A 46 1.70 -9.86 6.88
N ASP A 47 1.80 -11.16 7.15
CA ASP A 47 2.65 -11.67 8.22
C ASP A 47 4.13 -11.51 7.81
N ILE A 48 4.90 -10.81 8.63
CA ILE A 48 6.32 -10.52 8.38
C ILE A 48 7.15 -11.82 8.40
N GLY A 49 6.69 -12.86 9.10
CA GLY A 49 7.33 -14.18 9.12
C GLY A 49 6.92 -15.10 7.96
N ASP A 50 5.97 -14.69 7.12
CA ASP A 50 5.37 -15.54 6.08
C ASP A 50 5.17 -14.78 4.75
N ILE A 51 6.25 -14.21 4.23
CA ILE A 51 6.26 -13.50 2.94
C ILE A 51 6.28 -14.53 1.80
N ARG A 52 5.17 -14.62 1.05
CA ARG A 52 5.00 -15.59 -0.04
C ARG A 52 4.86 -14.99 -1.44
N ALA A 53 5.14 -13.71 -1.62
CA ALA A 53 5.10 -13.11 -2.96
C ALA A 53 6.01 -13.90 -3.91
N HIS A 54 5.48 -14.35 -5.05
CA HIS A 54 6.16 -15.24 -6.01
C HIS A 54 6.53 -16.64 -5.48
N GLY A 55 5.98 -17.05 -4.35
CA GLY A 55 6.25 -18.33 -3.70
C GLY A 55 5.12 -19.36 -3.89
N LYS A 56 5.35 -20.57 -3.38
CA LYS A 56 4.31 -21.61 -3.33
C LYS A 56 3.18 -21.18 -2.42
N ASP A 57 1.93 -21.32 -2.89
CA ASP A 57 0.71 -21.00 -2.14
C ASP A 57 0.65 -19.53 -1.65
N GLU A 58 1.06 -18.59 -2.51
CA GLU A 58 0.91 -17.15 -2.29
C GLU A 58 -0.53 -16.81 -1.88
N ARG A 59 -0.67 -16.11 -0.74
CA ARG A 59 -1.97 -15.80 -0.15
C ARG A 59 -1.87 -14.66 0.86
N ILE A 60 -3.03 -14.08 1.16
CA ILE A 60 -3.26 -13.12 2.24
C ILE A 60 -4.50 -13.53 3.03
N SER A 61 -4.73 -12.95 4.20
CA SER A 61 -5.97 -13.19 4.95
C SER A 61 -7.17 -12.54 4.23
N VAL A 62 -8.34 -13.17 4.34
CA VAL A 62 -9.59 -12.61 3.79
C VAL A 62 -9.89 -11.23 4.39
N GLN A 63 -9.60 -11.04 5.68
CA GLN A 63 -9.75 -9.75 6.33
C GLN A 63 -8.81 -8.69 5.75
N ALA A 64 -7.52 -9.00 5.56
CA ALA A 64 -6.55 -8.07 4.99
C ALA A 64 -6.90 -7.69 3.55
N PHE A 65 -7.47 -8.63 2.77
CA PHE A 65 -8.01 -8.34 1.45
C PHE A 65 -9.10 -7.27 1.50
N TYR A 66 -10.15 -7.46 2.30
CA TYR A 66 -11.25 -6.49 2.39
C TYR A 66 -10.81 -5.14 2.96
N GLN A 67 -9.87 -5.14 3.92
CA GLN A 67 -9.29 -3.91 4.44
C GLN A 67 -8.45 -3.18 3.39
N GLY A 68 -7.67 -3.89 2.57
CA GLY A 68 -6.92 -3.29 1.46
C GLY A 68 -7.83 -2.66 0.42
N VAL A 69 -8.94 -3.32 0.07
CA VAL A 69 -9.96 -2.77 -0.84
C VAL A 69 -10.55 -1.46 -0.29
N GLU A 70 -10.95 -1.45 0.98
CA GLU A 70 -11.50 -0.26 1.63
C GLU A 70 -10.46 0.87 1.71
N PHE A 71 -9.21 0.54 2.02
CA PHE A 71 -8.11 1.51 2.04
C PHE A 71 -7.91 2.17 0.68
N MET A 72 -7.85 1.37 -0.40
CA MET A 72 -7.68 1.88 -1.75
C MET A 72 -8.87 2.75 -2.17
N TYR A 73 -10.10 2.35 -1.83
CA TYR A 73 -11.29 3.16 -2.08
C TYR A 73 -11.20 4.54 -1.39
N ARG A 74 -10.89 4.57 -0.09
CA ARG A 74 -10.76 5.82 0.68
C ARG A 74 -9.61 6.69 0.17
N LEU A 75 -8.48 6.07 -0.17
CA LEU A 75 -7.33 6.79 -0.71
C LEU A 75 -7.66 7.45 -2.05
N MET A 76 -8.32 6.74 -2.97
CA MET A 76 -8.74 7.33 -4.24
C MET A 76 -9.74 8.46 -4.03
N ARG A 77 -10.70 8.30 -3.11
CA ARG A 77 -11.66 9.35 -2.73
C ARG A 77 -11.00 10.57 -2.12
N GLU A 78 -9.94 10.41 -1.34
CA GLU A 78 -9.19 11.51 -0.74
C GLU A 78 -8.33 12.25 -1.78
N LEU A 79 -7.76 11.53 -2.75
CA LEU A 79 -6.92 12.10 -3.82
C LEU A 79 -7.71 12.76 -4.96
N SER A 80 -8.95 12.34 -5.18
CA SER A 80 -9.82 12.86 -6.25
C SER A 80 -10.68 14.06 -5.83
N ARG A 81 -10.39 14.66 -4.67
CA ARG A 81 -11.07 15.87 -4.20
C ARG A 81 -10.46 17.13 -4.81
#